data_AF-A0A819I9W5-F1
#
_entry.id   AF-A0A819I9W5-F1
#
_cell.length_a   1.000
_cell.length_b   1.000
_cell.length_c   1.000
_cell.angle_alpha   90.00
_cell.angle_beta   90.00
_cell.angle_gamma   90.00
#
_symmetry.space_group_name_H-M   'P 1'
#
loop_
_entity.id
_entity.type
_entity.pdbx_description
1 polymer ?
#
loop_
_entity_poly.entity_id
_entity_poly.type
_entity_poly.pdbx_seq_one_letter_code
_entity_poly.pdbx_strand_id
1 'polypeptide(L)'
;DVEQKLLKILQRHCPEKECPLAGSSIHIDKEVLKQRMPKAHDYLHYRIIDVSSFRGMLKRWAPRSELKFVSKLSNNGRETVNHRAMDDIEYSIELMKLFHQLLTGRP
;
A
#
# COMPACT_ATOMS: atom_id res chain seq x y z
N ASP A 1 20.93 10.24 -7.63
CA ASP A 1 19.93 11.32 -7.67
C ASP A 1 18.55 10.95 -7.15
N VAL A 2 17.92 9.88 -7.65
CA VAL A 2 16.54 9.50 -7.26
C VAL A 2 16.42 9.22 -5.76
N GLU A 3 17.31 8.38 -5.20
CA GLU A 3 17.32 8.08 -3.76
C GLU A 3 17.42 9.33 -2.89
N GLN A 4 18.24 10.31 -3.28
CA GLN A 4 18.42 11.55 -2.51
C GLN A 4 17.16 12.42 -2.54
N LYS A 5 16.43 12.45 -3.66
CA LYS A 5 15.13 13.11 -3.74
C LYS A 5 14.09 12.41 -2.86
N LEU A 6 14.06 11.07 -2.89
CA LEU A 6 13.20 10.28 -2.04
C LEU A 6 13.50 10.50 -0.55
N LEU A 7 14.78 10.44 -0.16
CA LEU A 7 15.19 10.65 1.23
C LEU A 7 14.80 12.04 1.75
N LYS A 8 14.91 13.09 0.91
CA LYS A 8 14.42 14.44 1.27
C LYS A 8 12.91 14.48 1.50
N ILE A 9 12.14 13.76 0.69
CA ILE A 9 10.69 13.63 0.89
C ILE A 9 10.41 12.90 2.21
N LEU A 10 11.08 11.78 2.46
CA LEU A 10 10.93 11.01 3.69
C LEU A 10 11.25 11.86 4.93
N GLN A 11 12.40 12.53 4.94
CA GLN A 11 12.82 13.41 6.06
C GLN A 11 11.87 14.58 6.31
N ARG A 12 11.14 15.03 5.29
CA ARG A 12 10.15 16.10 5.42
C ARG A 12 8.84 15.64 6.05
N HIS A 13 8.45 14.38 5.82
CA HIS A 13 7.11 13.89 6.14
C HIS A 13 7.08 12.79 7.21
N CYS A 14 8.21 12.15 7.50
CA CYS A 14 8.31 11.00 8.38
C CYS A 14 9.48 11.20 9.36
N PRO A 15 9.29 10.94 10.66
CA PRO A 15 10.41 10.75 11.56
C PRO A 15 11.24 9.52 11.15
N GLU A 16 12.54 9.57 11.45
CA GLU A 16 13.46 8.48 11.15
C GLU A 16 13.06 7.21 11.93
N LYS A 17 13.05 6.06 11.25
CA LYS A 17 12.67 4.74 11.78
C LYS A 17 11.24 4.61 12.33
N GLU A 18 10.33 5.56 12.12
CA GLU A 18 8.97 5.43 12.67
C GLU A 18 7.94 4.96 11.63
N CYS A 19 8.00 5.48 10.40
CA CYS A 19 7.01 5.18 9.38
C CYS A 19 7.29 3.84 8.67
N PRO A 20 6.34 2.88 8.64
CA PRO A 20 6.46 1.67 7.83
C PRO A 20 6.23 1.96 6.35
N LEU A 21 6.80 1.13 5.48
CA LEU A 21 6.47 1.15 4.05
C LEU A 21 5.09 0.52 3.84
N ALA A 22 4.22 1.16 3.04
CA ALA A 22 2.84 0.72 2.82
C ALA A 22 2.48 0.67 1.33
N GLY A 23 1.68 -0.32 0.94
CA GLY A 23 1.17 -0.46 -0.43
C GLY A 23 0.71 -1.88 -0.75
N SER A 24 0.39 -2.13 -2.01
CA SER A 24 -0.01 -3.47 -2.49
C SER A 24 1.19 -4.30 -2.89
N SER A 25 1.33 -5.52 -2.36
CA SER A 25 2.49 -6.39 -2.62
C SER A 25 3.83 -5.73 -2.28
N ILE A 26 3.80 -4.84 -1.29
CA ILE A 26 4.86 -3.87 -0.98
C ILE A 26 6.19 -4.50 -0.55
N HIS A 27 6.19 -5.79 -0.19
CA HIS A 27 7.41 -6.52 0.10
C HIS A 27 8.38 -6.55 -1.10
N ILE A 28 7.87 -6.56 -2.34
CA ILE A 28 8.70 -6.50 -3.54
C ILE A 28 9.40 -5.14 -3.65
N ASP A 29 8.66 -4.04 -3.51
CA ASP A 29 9.23 -2.68 -3.52
C ASP A 29 10.25 -2.49 -2.41
N LYS A 30 10.01 -3.09 -1.22
CA LYS A 30 10.96 -3.07 -0.12
C LYS A 30 12.29 -3.71 -0.49
N GLU A 31 12.27 -4.87 -1.16
CA GLU A 31 13.50 -5.52 -1.63
C GLU A 31 14.21 -4.68 -2.70
N VAL A 32 13.47 -4.02 -3.59
CA VAL A 32 14.06 -3.08 -4.55
C VAL A 32 14.71 -1.90 -3.83
N LEU A 33 14.05 -1.29 -2.84
CA LEU A 33 14.63 -0.20 -2.05
C LEU A 33 15.88 -0.67 -1.30
N LYS A 34 15.86 -1.86 -0.69
CA LYS A 34 17.03 -2.42 0.00
C LYS A 34 18.23 -2.56 -0.92
N GLN A 35 18.02 -2.99 -2.17
CA GLN A 35 19.09 -3.22 -3.14
C GLN A 35 19.55 -1.95 -3.86
N ARG A 36 18.63 -1.03 -4.16
CA ARG A 36 18.87 0.10 -5.07
C ARG A 36 18.88 1.46 -4.37
N MET A 37 18.26 1.56 -3.20
CA MET A 37 18.08 2.79 -2.41
C MET A 37 18.25 2.52 -0.90
N PRO A 38 19.39 1.96 -0.46
CA PRO A 38 19.59 1.49 0.90
C PRO A 38 19.43 2.58 1.96
N LYS A 39 19.78 3.84 1.67
CA LYS A 39 19.62 4.94 2.64
C LYS A 39 18.14 5.25 2.87
N ALA A 40 17.34 5.22 1.82
CA ALA A 40 15.89 5.42 1.94
C ALA A 40 15.22 4.23 2.62
N HIS A 41 15.64 3.00 2.29
CA HIS A 41 15.21 1.78 2.98
C HIS A 41 15.51 1.86 4.48
N ASP A 42 16.73 2.24 4.83
CA ASP A 42 17.17 2.32 6.21
C ASP A 42 16.52 3.50 6.95
N TYR A 43 16.08 4.56 6.27
CA TYR A 43 15.36 5.64 6.96
C TYR A 43 13.99 5.18 7.49
N LEU A 44 13.36 4.21 6.83
CA LEU A 44 12.03 3.71 7.18
C LEU A 44 12.06 2.68 8.31
N HIS A 45 10.91 2.48 8.96
CA HIS A 45 10.75 1.42 9.96
C HIS A 45 10.81 0.03 9.31
N TYR A 46 11.22 -1.00 10.06
CA TYR A 46 11.36 -2.36 9.53
C TYR A 46 10.02 -3.01 9.16
N ARG A 47 8.90 -2.57 9.75
CA ARG A 47 7.57 -3.12 9.42
C ARG A 47 7.09 -2.66 8.05
N ILE A 48 6.21 -3.46 7.47
CA ILE A 48 5.47 -3.10 6.27
C ILE A 48 3.97 -3.20 6.55
N ILE A 49 3.18 -2.41 5.82
CA ILE A 49 1.73 -2.52 5.74
C ILE A 49 1.39 -2.99 4.33
N ASP A 50 1.21 -4.30 4.16
CA ASP A 50 0.89 -4.89 2.86
C ASP A 50 -0.63 -5.03 2.67
N VAL A 51 -1.20 -4.15 1.85
CA VAL A 51 -2.64 -4.09 1.54
C VAL A 51 -3.13 -5.41 0.91
N SER A 52 -2.27 -6.12 0.19
CA SER A 52 -2.62 -7.42 -0.41
C SER A 52 -2.89 -8.50 0.65
N SER A 53 -2.26 -8.39 1.81
CA SER A 53 -2.51 -9.29 2.96
C SER A 53 -3.91 -9.09 3.51
N PHE A 54 -4.35 -7.83 3.68
CA PHE A 54 -5.72 -7.51 4.12
C PHE A 54 -6.75 -8.02 3.12
N ARG A 55 -6.48 -7.86 1.82
CA ARG A 55 -7.34 -8.40 0.77
C ARG A 55 -7.46 -9.92 0.86
N GLY A 56 -6.35 -10.62 1.11
CA GLY A 56 -6.32 -12.07 1.31
C GLY A 56 -7.12 -12.51 2.55
N MET A 57 -6.98 -11.79 3.66
CA MET A 57 -7.71 -12.03 4.90
C MET A 57 -9.22 -11.83 4.71
N LEU A 58 -9.64 -10.69 4.16
CA LEU A 58 -11.05 -10.39 3.92
C LEU A 58 -11.73 -11.40 2.99
N LYS A 59 -11.05 -11.84 1.92
CA LYS A 59 -11.58 -12.89 1.02
C LYS A 59 -11.93 -14.19 1.75
N ARG A 60 -11.30 -14.48 2.88
CA ARG A 60 -11.50 -15.73 3.64
C ARG A 60 -12.46 -15.56 4.80
N TRP A 61 -12.46 -14.39 5.44
CA TRP A 61 -13.20 -14.17 6.69
C TRP A 61 -14.52 -13.42 6.48
N ALA A 62 -14.64 -12.60 5.44
CA ALA A 62 -15.87 -11.84 5.20
C ALA A 62 -16.99 -12.74 4.62
N PRO A 63 -18.25 -12.52 5.00
CA PRO A 63 -19.40 -13.16 4.37
C PRO A 63 -19.43 -12.95 2.85
N ARG A 64 -19.89 -13.94 2.09
CA ARG A 64 -19.96 -13.87 0.62
C ARG A 64 -20.75 -12.66 0.10
N SER A 65 -21.74 -12.18 0.85
CA SER A 65 -22.51 -10.96 0.56
C SER A 65 -21.63 -9.71 0.51
N GLU A 66 -20.65 -9.61 1.42
CA GLU A 66 -19.73 -8.47 1.54
C GLU A 66 -18.54 -8.56 0.58
N LEU A 67 -18.18 -9.76 0.13
CA LEU A 67 -17.13 -9.97 -0.86
C LEU A 67 -17.42 -9.29 -2.22
N LYS A 68 -18.70 -9.00 -2.51
CA LYS A 68 -19.10 -8.25 -3.73
C LYS A 68 -18.48 -6.86 -3.80
N PHE A 69 -18.24 -6.21 -2.66
CA PHE A 69 -17.59 -4.90 -2.59
C PHE A 69 -16.09 -5.01 -2.90
N VAL A 70 -15.44 -6.06 -2.40
CA VAL A 70 -14.02 -6.35 -2.67
C VAL A 70 -13.79 -6.71 -4.14
N SER A 71 -14.72 -7.43 -4.77
CA SER A 71 -14.61 -7.78 -6.20
C SER A 71 -14.80 -6.58 -7.13
N LYS A 72 -15.67 -5.62 -6.77
CA LYS A 72 -15.86 -4.38 -7.56
C LYS A 72 -14.60 -3.53 -7.64
N LEU A 73 -13.81 -3.46 -6.57
CA LEU A 73 -12.53 -2.72 -6.59
C LEU A 73 -11.43 -3.45 -7.36
N SER A 74 -11.44 -4.79 -7.38
CA SER A 74 -10.43 -5.56 -8.12
C SER A 74 -10.41 -5.30 -9.62
N ASN A 75 -11.53 -4.86 -10.20
CA ASN A 75 -11.65 -4.58 -11.62
C ASN A 75 -11.63 -3.08 -11.92
N ASN A 76 -11.47 -2.24 -10.90
CA ASN A 76 -11.44 -0.78 -10.93
C ASN A 76 -12.57 -0.05 -11.70
N GLY A 77 -13.45 -0.69 -12.47
CA GLY A 77 -14.30 0.01 -13.44
C GLY A 77 -13.51 0.94 -14.40
N ARG A 78 -12.17 0.89 -14.38
CA ARG A 78 -11.28 1.70 -15.20
C ARG A 78 -10.91 0.84 -16.39
N GLU A 79 -11.54 1.15 -17.52
CA GLU A 79 -11.24 0.54 -18.83
C GLU A 79 -9.79 0.79 -19.28
N THR A 80 -9.02 1.63 -18.57
CA THR A 80 -7.61 1.91 -18.84
C THR A 80 -6.77 1.78 -17.58
N VAL A 81 -5.93 0.74 -17.53
CA VAL A 81 -4.86 0.64 -16.54
C VAL A 81 -3.73 1.56 -16.99
N ASN A 82 -3.73 2.81 -16.54
CA ASN A 82 -2.51 3.60 -16.61
C ASN A 82 -1.57 3.07 -15.52
N HIS A 83 -0.56 2.29 -15.95
CA HIS A 83 0.44 1.67 -15.07
C HIS A 83 1.44 2.70 -14.51
N ARG A 84 0.96 3.82 -13.95
CA ARG A 84 1.81 4.79 -13.29
C ARG A 84 1.85 4.50 -11.80
N ALA A 85 3.04 4.66 -11.21
CA ALA A 85 3.26 4.44 -9.78
C ALA A 85 2.31 5.26 -8.87
N MET A 86 1.94 6.49 -9.27
CA MET A 86 0.99 7.30 -8.49
C MET A 86 -0.41 6.69 -8.47
N ASP A 87 -0.89 6.19 -9.61
CA ASP A 87 -2.22 5.60 -9.72
C ASP A 87 -2.31 4.31 -8.85
N ASP A 88 -1.20 3.55 -8.76
CA ASP A 88 -1.08 2.37 -7.88
C ASP A 88 -1.03 2.71 -6.38
N ILE A 89 -0.39 3.83 -6.02
CA ILE A 89 -0.36 4.35 -4.64
C ILE A 89 -1.77 4.77 -4.21
N GLU A 90 -2.44 5.59 -5.02
CA GLU A 90 -3.81 6.05 -4.75
C GLU A 90 -4.78 4.87 -4.61
N TYR A 91 -4.67 3.87 -5.50
CA TYR A 91 -5.48 2.66 -5.43
C TYR A 91 -5.24 1.87 -4.12
N SER A 92 -3.98 1.74 -3.70
CA SER A 92 -3.65 1.06 -2.44
C SER A 92 -4.24 1.78 -1.22
N ILE A 93 -4.26 3.12 -1.24
CA ILE A 93 -4.88 3.95 -0.19
C ILE A 93 -6.40 3.73 -0.16
N GLU A 94 -7.08 3.80 -1.30
CA GLU A 94 -8.53 3.62 -1.40
C GLU A 94 -8.96 2.21 -0.98
N LEU A 95 -8.20 1.18 -1.35
CA LEU A 95 -8.43 -0.19 -0.86
C LEU A 95 -8.34 -0.26 0.67
N MET A 96 -7.30 0.34 1.26
CA MET A 96 -7.10 0.28 2.70
C MET A 96 -8.21 1.04 3.46
N LYS A 97 -8.71 2.16 2.91
CA LYS A 97 -9.89 2.86 3.46
C LYS A 97 -11.13 1.96 3.42
N LEU A 98 -11.41 1.28 2.31
CA LEU A 98 -12.52 0.32 2.26
C LEU A 98 -12.33 -0.79 3.30
N PHE A 99 -11.14 -1.38 3.38
CA PHE A 99 -10.87 -2.46 4.32
C PHE A 99 -11.05 -2.00 5.76
N HIS A 100 -10.64 -0.77 6.09
CA HIS A 100 -10.90 -0.17 7.39
C HIS A 100 -12.40 -0.03 7.67
N GLN A 101 -13.18 0.46 6.70
CA GLN A 101 -14.63 0.59 6.81
C GLN A 101 -15.31 -0.76 7.06
N LEU A 102 -14.94 -1.79 6.29
CA LEU A 102 -15.48 -3.14 6.43
C LEU A 102 -15.10 -3.80 7.76
N LEU A 103 -13.86 -3.62 8.22
CA LEU A 103 -13.37 -4.26 9.44
C LEU A 103 -13.87 -3.58 10.73
N THR A 104 -14.16 -2.28 10.67
CA THR A 104 -14.59 -1.52 11.87
C THR A 104 -16.09 -1.26 11.92
N GLY A 105 -16.81 -1.42 10.81
CA GLY A 105 -18.22 -1.07 10.69
C GLY A 105 -18.49 0.44 10.81
N ARG A 106 -17.46 1.28 10.78
CA ARG A 106 -17.56 2.75 10.85
C ARG A 106 -17.46 3.32 9.44
N PRO A 107 -18.28 4.32 9.08
CA PRO A 107 -18.24 4.97 7.77
C PRO A 107 -16.90 5.65 7.49
#